data_AF-A0A258H5L4-F1
#
_entry.id   AF-A0A258H5L4-F1
#
_cell.length_a   1.000
_cell.length_b   1.000
_cell.length_c   1.000
_cell.angle_alpha   90.00
_cell.angle_beta   90.00
_cell.angle_gamma   90.00
#
_symmetry.space_group_name_H-M   'P 1'
#
loop_
_entity.id
_entity.type
_entity.pdbx_description
1 polymer ?
#
loop_
_entity_poly.entity_id
_entity_poly.type
_entity_poly.pdbx_seq_one_letter_code
_entity_poly.pdbx_strand_id
1 'polypeptide(L)'
;MRIFRWVVGLLVASVLATPAQAQDGPPTAEERAPYAAAMQQKYPTLPADIAGLLAEQRNLFTRELGCGVYDWFAAAPEGVVPATAERAASFANVCVLPLDGLTPEIAAAKLGEKPYTVDVEGDVFTVFARSSHMVYACCAPQVELVRLGQSDYWTRRIRMRDLDQAFTSVMVIDPEGFDPNGYEKRFVWRGPNAPDAYREIPFPEISGRTEDGVIDSVNLGEKRKVAVYLPPGWTKEQTWPVVFVGDMGHTSFYPTVDALIADGVIEPVIIVGVGSGWEGKVDADPAGQANHPDLRNGEYMPGRVEGDLFARHLAYISDEVTAWAAREYNASTKREERVVAGFSGGGTMALFTGLRRPDVFGYSIPLSPSWTTPTEADLAPGQRATFHMSGGVYEPDFHHNVRRFESVMREAGFDIAVEYPVSGHFPDHWQYVFANALIRFFPKK
;
A
#
# COMPACT_ATOMS: atom_id res chain seq x y z
N MET A 1 -20.89 4.20 4.60
CA MET A 1 -20.90 5.53 3.94
C MET A 1 -19.96 6.58 4.54
N ARG A 2 -19.97 6.88 5.86
CA ARG A 2 -18.90 7.74 6.44
C ARG A 2 -17.50 7.09 6.38
N ILE A 3 -17.47 5.77 6.40
CA ILE A 3 -16.31 4.88 6.57
C ILE A 3 -15.37 4.79 5.34
N PHE A 4 -15.85 5.11 4.13
CA PHE A 4 -15.07 4.96 2.88
C PHE A 4 -14.38 6.23 2.38
N ARG A 5 -14.79 7.42 2.86
CA ARG A 5 -14.17 8.72 2.51
C ARG A 5 -12.71 8.83 2.98
N TRP A 6 -12.31 8.00 3.96
CA TRP A 6 -11.01 8.05 4.66
C TRP A 6 -9.87 7.36 3.90
N VAL A 7 -10.13 6.18 3.30
CA VAL A 7 -9.14 5.41 2.52
C VAL A 7 -8.67 6.21 1.31
N VAL A 8 -9.58 6.92 0.66
CA VAL A 8 -9.29 7.76 -0.50
C VAL A 8 -8.47 8.99 -0.09
N GLY A 9 -8.79 9.64 1.04
CA GLY A 9 -8.03 10.78 1.55
C GLY A 9 -6.56 10.46 1.85
N LEU A 10 -6.28 9.29 2.43
CA LEU A 10 -4.92 8.81 2.71
C LEU A 10 -4.17 8.37 1.45
N LEU A 11 -4.84 7.71 0.50
CA LEU A 11 -4.28 7.37 -0.81
C LEU A 11 -3.94 8.64 -1.60
N VAL A 12 -4.84 9.63 -1.62
CA VAL A 12 -4.61 10.94 -2.22
C VAL A 12 -3.44 11.65 -1.53
N ALA A 13 -3.36 11.67 -0.21
CA ALA A 13 -2.23 12.27 0.51
C ALA A 13 -0.90 11.55 0.25
N SER A 14 -0.90 10.24 -0.03
CA SER A 14 0.30 9.49 -0.43
C SER A 14 0.69 9.68 -1.91
N VAL A 15 -0.28 9.99 -2.77
CA VAL A 15 -0.08 10.34 -4.18
C VAL A 15 0.33 11.81 -4.34
N LEU A 16 -0.23 12.69 -3.50
CA LEU A 16 0.07 14.13 -3.40
C LEU A 16 1.22 14.44 -2.45
N ALA A 17 1.67 13.49 -1.63
CA ALA A 17 2.96 13.55 -0.97
C ALA A 17 3.98 13.58 -2.10
N THR A 18 4.37 14.79 -2.47
CA THR A 18 5.55 15.04 -3.27
C THR A 18 6.63 14.10 -2.74
N PRO A 19 7.24 13.24 -3.60
CA PRO A 19 8.50 12.64 -3.20
C PRO A 19 9.35 13.80 -2.69
N ALA A 20 9.97 13.62 -1.51
CA ALA A 20 10.83 14.61 -0.89
C ALA A 20 11.55 15.36 -2.02
N GLN A 21 11.30 16.66 -2.14
CA GLN A 21 11.88 17.48 -3.20
C GLN A 21 13.39 17.23 -3.19
N ALA A 22 13.87 16.37 -4.08
CA ALA A 22 15.21 16.49 -4.57
C ALA A 22 15.24 17.90 -5.17
N GLN A 23 16.10 18.75 -4.62
CA GLN A 23 16.13 20.20 -4.86
C GLN A 23 16.44 20.62 -6.31
N ASP A 24 16.45 19.69 -7.26
CA ASP A 24 16.86 19.94 -8.64
C ASP A 24 15.68 19.71 -9.58
N GLY A 25 15.35 20.71 -10.41
CA GLY A 25 14.41 20.56 -11.53
C GLY A 25 14.91 19.55 -12.58
N PRO A 26 14.15 19.31 -13.66
CA PRO A 26 14.59 18.41 -14.73
C PRO A 26 15.94 18.87 -15.30
N PRO A 27 16.90 17.95 -15.55
CA PRO A 27 18.24 18.31 -16.01
C PRO A 27 18.18 19.07 -17.35
N THR A 28 18.99 20.12 -17.46
CA THR A 28 19.12 20.91 -18.68
C THR A 28 19.67 20.06 -19.83
N ALA A 29 19.49 20.50 -21.08
CA ALA A 29 20.05 19.80 -22.25
C ALA A 29 21.59 19.60 -22.15
N GLU A 30 22.28 20.54 -21.50
CA GLU A 30 23.74 20.50 -21.30
C GLU A 30 24.16 19.48 -20.22
N GLU A 31 23.30 19.21 -19.23
CA GLU A 31 23.54 18.18 -18.19
C GLU A 31 23.20 16.76 -18.67
N ARG A 32 22.31 16.62 -19.66
CA ARG A 32 21.83 15.34 -20.20
C ARG A 32 22.86 14.64 -21.09
N ALA A 33 23.52 15.38 -21.99
CA ALA A 33 24.44 14.80 -22.96
C ALA A 33 25.64 14.06 -22.33
N PRO A 34 26.31 14.59 -21.27
CA PRO A 34 27.40 13.89 -20.61
C PRO A 34 26.96 12.59 -19.91
N TYR A 35 25.75 12.55 -19.33
CA TYR A 35 25.24 11.36 -18.64
C TYR A 35 24.85 10.25 -19.63
N ALA A 36 24.12 10.60 -20.70
CA ALA A 36 23.80 9.65 -21.77
C ALA A 36 25.08 9.09 -22.41
N ALA A 37 26.08 9.94 -22.67
CA ALA A 37 27.38 9.53 -23.18
C ALA A 37 28.14 8.63 -22.21
N ALA A 38 28.13 8.94 -20.90
CA ALA A 38 28.75 8.09 -19.88
C ALA A 38 28.05 6.72 -19.75
N MET A 39 26.72 6.68 -19.88
CA MET A 39 25.94 5.43 -19.90
C MET A 39 26.24 4.60 -21.15
N GLN A 40 26.33 5.22 -22.33
CA GLN A 40 26.74 4.54 -23.56
C GLN A 40 28.20 4.08 -23.51
N GLN A 41 29.09 4.85 -22.88
CA GLN A 41 30.49 4.45 -22.69
C GLN A 41 30.62 3.26 -21.73
N LYS A 42 29.82 3.25 -20.66
CA LYS A 42 29.80 2.18 -19.66
C LYS A 42 29.06 0.93 -20.16
N TYR A 43 28.04 1.10 -21.01
CA TYR A 43 27.22 0.05 -21.60
C TYR A 43 27.14 0.26 -23.13
N PRO A 44 28.16 -0.19 -23.90
CA PRO A 44 28.26 0.08 -25.35
C PRO A 44 27.13 -0.51 -26.20
N THR A 45 26.34 -1.42 -25.65
CA THR A 45 25.18 -2.05 -26.28
C THR A 45 23.85 -1.39 -25.91
N LEU A 46 23.86 -0.36 -25.06
CA LEU A 46 22.68 0.41 -24.68
C LEU A 46 22.22 1.29 -25.85
N PRO A 47 20.99 1.13 -26.37
CA PRO A 47 20.47 1.97 -27.45
C PRO A 47 20.49 3.46 -27.09
N ALA A 48 20.78 4.30 -28.08
CA ALA A 48 21.05 5.71 -27.83
C ALA A 48 19.84 6.50 -27.31
N ASP A 49 18.64 6.10 -27.75
CA ASP A 49 17.34 6.56 -27.29
C ASP A 49 17.07 6.18 -25.82
N ILE A 50 17.41 4.95 -25.42
CA ILE A 50 17.29 4.48 -24.04
C ILE A 50 18.28 5.20 -23.11
N ALA A 51 19.51 5.41 -23.57
CA ALA A 51 20.50 6.20 -22.83
C ALA A 51 20.05 7.66 -22.63
N GLY A 52 19.38 8.25 -23.62
CA GLY A 52 18.75 9.57 -23.52
C GLY A 52 17.63 9.60 -22.48
N LEU A 53 16.72 8.62 -22.49
CA LEU A 53 15.63 8.50 -21.51
C LEU A 53 16.15 8.34 -20.07
N LEU A 54 17.20 7.52 -19.87
CA LEU A 54 17.85 7.37 -18.56
C LEU A 54 18.56 8.64 -18.10
N ALA A 55 19.04 9.48 -19.02
CA ALA A 55 19.66 10.77 -18.71
C ALA A 55 18.65 11.88 -18.40
N GLU A 56 17.45 11.81 -18.97
CA GLU A 56 16.33 12.70 -18.61
C GLU A 56 15.85 12.48 -17.18
N GLN A 57 15.98 11.24 -16.69
CA GLN A 57 15.43 10.82 -15.41
C GLN A 57 16.55 10.54 -14.41
N ARG A 58 17.16 11.62 -13.89
CA ARG A 58 18.12 11.57 -12.76
C ARG A 58 17.53 10.84 -11.53
N ASN A 59 16.20 10.75 -11.47
CA ASN A 59 15.42 9.84 -10.64
C ASN A 59 14.94 8.66 -11.49
N LEU A 60 15.47 7.45 -11.27
CA LEU A 60 14.92 6.17 -11.75
C LEU A 60 13.50 5.85 -11.21
N PHE A 61 12.70 6.87 -10.88
CA PHE A 61 11.50 6.81 -10.04
C PHE A 61 10.30 7.60 -10.56
N THR A 62 10.39 8.23 -11.74
CA THR A 62 9.18 8.79 -12.36
C THR A 62 8.43 7.70 -13.12
N ARG A 63 7.17 7.55 -12.75
CA ARG A 63 6.19 6.48 -13.03
C ARG A 63 5.79 6.32 -14.51
N GLU A 64 6.70 6.63 -15.43
CA GLU A 64 6.42 6.88 -16.85
C GLU A 64 7.49 6.30 -17.79
N LEU A 65 8.21 5.25 -17.38
CA LEU A 65 9.08 4.55 -18.32
C LEU A 65 8.24 3.89 -19.40
N GLY A 66 8.53 4.24 -20.66
CA GLY A 66 7.89 3.64 -21.81
C GLY A 66 8.18 2.15 -21.90
N CYS A 67 7.19 1.36 -22.31
CA CYS A 67 7.31 -0.10 -22.39
C CYS A 67 8.54 -0.62 -23.16
N GLY A 68 9.04 0.13 -24.15
CA GLY A 68 10.23 -0.23 -24.91
C GLY A 68 11.51 -0.32 -24.06
N VAL A 69 11.62 0.46 -22.98
CA VAL A 69 12.75 0.38 -22.03
C VAL A 69 12.76 -0.97 -21.31
N TYR A 70 11.59 -1.43 -20.88
CA TYR A 70 11.44 -2.70 -20.19
C TYR A 70 11.59 -3.91 -21.12
N ASP A 71 11.09 -3.80 -22.35
CA ASP A 71 11.25 -4.86 -23.35
C ASP A 71 12.73 -5.03 -23.71
N TRP A 72 13.49 -3.93 -23.76
CA TRP A 72 14.93 -3.98 -23.91
C TRP A 72 15.62 -4.64 -22.72
N PHE A 73 15.28 -4.27 -21.47
CA PHE A 73 15.84 -4.93 -20.28
C PHE A 73 15.58 -6.44 -20.27
N ALA A 74 14.37 -6.87 -20.65
CA ALA A 74 14.03 -8.29 -20.70
C ALA A 74 14.77 -9.06 -21.80
N ALA A 75 15.15 -8.39 -22.90
CA ALA A 75 15.90 -8.99 -24.00
C ALA A 75 17.43 -8.89 -23.85
N ALA A 76 17.92 -8.15 -22.86
CA ALA A 76 19.35 -7.92 -22.68
C ALA A 76 20.06 -9.17 -22.09
N PRO A 77 21.26 -9.54 -22.59
CA PRO A 77 22.03 -10.65 -22.03
C PRO A 77 22.42 -10.44 -20.56
N GLU A 78 22.58 -11.53 -19.80
CA GLU A 78 23.08 -11.48 -18.42
C GLU A 78 24.41 -10.71 -18.33
N GLY A 79 24.54 -9.84 -17.32
CA GLY A 79 25.73 -9.01 -17.09
C GLY A 79 25.82 -7.72 -17.92
N VAL A 80 24.89 -7.49 -18.86
CA VAL A 80 24.78 -6.24 -19.64
C VAL A 80 23.89 -5.20 -18.94
N VAL A 81 22.98 -5.69 -18.10
CA VAL A 81 22.01 -4.88 -17.36
C VAL A 81 22.68 -4.34 -16.07
N PRO A 82 22.77 -3.02 -15.87
CA PRO A 82 23.24 -2.44 -14.60
C PRO A 82 22.50 -3.04 -13.39
N ALA A 83 23.12 -3.10 -12.20
CA ALA A 83 22.39 -3.43 -10.96
C ALA A 83 21.21 -2.45 -10.70
N THR A 84 21.30 -1.21 -11.20
CA THR A 84 20.21 -0.23 -11.20
C THR A 84 19.08 -0.55 -12.18
N ALA A 85 19.29 -1.47 -13.11
CA ALA A 85 18.32 -1.91 -14.10
C ALA A 85 17.67 -3.27 -13.74
N GLU A 86 18.28 -4.11 -12.90
CA GLU A 86 17.53 -5.14 -12.15
C GLU A 86 16.45 -4.51 -11.25
N ARG A 87 16.78 -3.35 -10.65
CA ARG A 87 15.80 -2.49 -9.99
C ARG A 87 14.69 -2.08 -10.95
N ALA A 88 15.01 -1.64 -12.16
CA ALA A 88 14.03 -1.31 -13.20
C ALA A 88 13.18 -2.52 -13.66
N ALA A 89 13.72 -3.73 -13.69
CA ALA A 89 12.97 -4.94 -14.06
C ALA A 89 11.79 -5.23 -13.11
N SER A 90 11.91 -4.87 -11.82
CA SER A 90 10.78 -4.94 -10.88
C SER A 90 9.62 -3.95 -11.19
N PHE A 91 9.88 -2.95 -12.06
CA PHE A 91 8.87 -2.03 -12.60
C PHE A 91 8.31 -2.50 -13.95
N ALA A 92 8.82 -3.59 -14.55
CA ALA A 92 8.41 -4.04 -15.89
C ALA A 92 6.96 -4.54 -15.99
N ASN A 93 6.30 -4.75 -14.85
CA ASN A 93 4.92 -5.24 -14.80
C ASN A 93 3.89 -4.15 -15.13
N VAL A 94 4.25 -2.87 -15.02
CA VAL A 94 3.40 -1.73 -15.39
C VAL A 94 4.25 -0.74 -16.17
N CYS A 95 3.87 -0.46 -17.41
CA CYS A 95 4.56 0.53 -18.22
C CYS A 95 3.60 1.34 -19.09
N VAL A 96 3.98 2.56 -19.45
CA VAL A 96 3.16 3.43 -20.27
C VAL A 96 3.42 3.18 -21.76
N LEU A 97 2.35 3.21 -22.55
CA LEU A 97 2.40 3.10 -24.01
C LEU A 97 2.12 4.48 -24.66
N PRO A 98 2.61 4.70 -25.90
CA PRO A 98 2.26 5.89 -26.68
C PRO A 98 0.75 6.03 -26.86
N LEU A 99 0.26 7.27 -26.99
CA LEU A 99 -1.16 7.58 -27.18
C LEU A 99 -1.58 7.54 -28.66
N ASP A 100 -0.77 6.92 -29.52
CA ASP A 100 -0.98 6.90 -30.97
C ASP A 100 -2.39 6.44 -31.33
N GLY A 101 -3.09 7.25 -32.12
CA GLY A 101 -4.46 6.98 -32.56
C GLY A 101 -5.56 7.32 -31.56
N LEU A 102 -5.26 7.81 -30.35
CA LEU A 102 -6.27 8.31 -29.42
C LEU A 102 -6.58 9.79 -29.69
N THR A 103 -7.87 10.11 -29.81
CA THR A 103 -8.34 11.48 -30.03
C THR A 103 -9.42 11.87 -29.01
N PRO A 104 -9.73 13.16 -28.84
CA PRO A 104 -10.86 13.61 -28.02
C PRO A 104 -12.19 12.95 -28.40
N GLU A 105 -12.43 12.69 -29.68
CA GLU A 105 -13.67 12.05 -30.17
C GLU A 105 -13.76 10.58 -29.72
N ILE A 106 -12.64 9.85 -29.78
CA ILE A 106 -12.56 8.48 -29.28
C ILE A 106 -12.77 8.44 -27.76
N ALA A 107 -12.12 9.34 -27.03
CA ALA A 107 -12.28 9.45 -25.58
C ALA A 107 -13.74 9.76 -25.21
N ALA A 108 -14.37 10.72 -25.90
CA ALA A 108 -15.78 11.05 -25.72
C ALA A 108 -16.70 9.84 -25.96
N ALA A 109 -16.46 9.08 -27.03
CA ALA A 109 -17.24 7.90 -27.37
C ALA A 109 -17.08 6.77 -26.34
N LYS A 110 -15.86 6.54 -25.84
CA LYS A 110 -15.58 5.53 -24.80
C LYS A 110 -16.17 5.91 -23.46
N LEU A 111 -16.09 7.19 -23.08
CA LEU A 111 -16.61 7.71 -21.81
C LEU A 111 -18.13 7.71 -21.73
N GLY A 112 -18.80 8.17 -22.80
CA GLY A 112 -20.22 8.49 -22.74
C GLY A 112 -20.49 9.53 -21.63
N GLU A 113 -21.37 9.19 -20.70
CA GLU A 113 -21.72 10.04 -19.55
C GLU A 113 -20.87 9.79 -18.30
N LYS A 114 -19.98 8.78 -18.32
CA LYS A 114 -19.18 8.42 -17.15
C LYS A 114 -18.06 9.46 -16.92
N PRO A 115 -17.70 9.75 -15.66
CA PRO A 115 -16.57 10.63 -15.35
C PRO A 115 -15.23 10.03 -15.80
N TYR A 116 -15.11 8.71 -15.75
CA TYR A 116 -14.01 7.95 -16.31
C TYR A 116 -14.45 6.52 -16.67
N THR A 117 -13.68 5.87 -17.53
CA THR A 117 -13.80 4.44 -17.84
C THR A 117 -12.43 3.87 -18.13
N VAL A 118 -12.30 2.56 -18.02
CA VAL A 118 -11.12 1.82 -18.48
C VAL A 118 -11.55 0.88 -19.58
N ASP A 119 -10.83 0.95 -20.69
CA ASP A 119 -10.92 -0.01 -21.78
C ASP A 119 -9.79 -1.02 -21.65
N VAL A 120 -10.07 -2.30 -21.89
CA VAL A 120 -9.10 -3.38 -21.69
C VAL A 120 -8.96 -4.18 -22.96
N GLU A 121 -7.77 -4.15 -23.55
CA GLU A 121 -7.43 -4.88 -24.78
C GLU A 121 -6.15 -5.70 -24.54
N GLY A 122 -6.27 -7.03 -24.48
CA GLY A 122 -5.14 -7.90 -24.14
C GLY A 122 -4.62 -7.59 -22.73
N ASP A 123 -3.35 -7.18 -22.65
CA ASP A 123 -2.67 -6.75 -21.42
C ASP A 123 -2.64 -5.22 -21.25
N VAL A 124 -3.41 -4.47 -22.06
CA VAL A 124 -3.39 -3.00 -22.07
C VAL A 124 -4.65 -2.41 -21.45
N PHE A 125 -4.46 -1.63 -20.39
CA PHE A 125 -5.46 -0.73 -19.84
C PHE A 125 -5.35 0.64 -20.51
N THR A 126 -6.45 1.10 -21.10
CA THR A 126 -6.58 2.49 -21.54
C THR A 126 -7.58 3.20 -20.65
N VAL A 127 -7.07 4.07 -19.78
CA VAL A 127 -7.90 4.91 -18.91
C VAL A 127 -8.35 6.13 -19.70
N PHE A 128 -9.64 6.42 -19.69
CA PHE A 128 -10.21 7.64 -20.21
C PHE A 128 -10.90 8.37 -19.08
N ALA A 129 -10.72 9.68 -18.97
CA ALA A 129 -11.37 10.52 -17.98
C ALA A 129 -11.77 11.87 -18.58
N ARG A 130 -12.77 12.51 -17.97
CA ARG A 130 -13.16 13.89 -18.29
C ARG A 130 -13.01 14.76 -17.05
N SER A 131 -12.18 15.80 -17.14
CA SER A 131 -12.05 16.81 -16.09
C SER A 131 -11.51 18.13 -16.67
N SER A 132 -11.94 19.25 -16.07
CA SER A 132 -11.35 20.56 -16.30
C SER A 132 -9.94 20.68 -15.73
N HIS A 133 -9.60 19.88 -14.72
CA HIS A 133 -8.33 19.86 -14.01
C HIS A 133 -7.50 18.64 -14.40
N MET A 134 -6.25 18.65 -13.96
CA MET A 134 -5.38 17.49 -14.09
C MET A 134 -5.89 16.33 -13.23
N VAL A 135 -5.83 15.12 -13.79
CA VAL A 135 -6.31 13.91 -13.14
C VAL A 135 -5.27 12.80 -13.16
N TYR A 136 -5.32 11.93 -12.16
CA TYR A 136 -4.39 10.82 -11.99
C TYR A 136 -5.15 9.50 -11.84
N ALA A 137 -4.63 8.43 -12.42
CA ALA A 137 -5.03 7.08 -12.05
C ALA A 137 -4.31 6.71 -10.75
N CYS A 138 -5.08 6.38 -9.71
CA CYS A 138 -4.55 6.02 -8.41
C CYS A 138 -4.36 4.52 -8.26
N CYS A 139 -3.42 4.26 -7.35
CA CYS A 139 -3.22 3.09 -6.54
C CYS A 139 -2.68 1.86 -7.30
N ALA A 140 -3.27 1.45 -8.44
CA ALA A 140 -2.75 0.38 -9.29
C ALA A 140 -3.40 0.36 -10.70
N PRO A 141 -2.76 0.96 -11.72
CA PRO A 141 -1.46 1.61 -11.69
C PRO A 141 -1.52 3.06 -11.18
N GLN A 142 -0.46 3.52 -10.52
CA GLN A 142 -0.29 4.92 -10.12
C GLN A 142 0.35 5.71 -11.26
N VAL A 143 -0.46 6.29 -12.15
CA VAL A 143 0.04 7.06 -13.30
C VAL A 143 -0.73 8.35 -13.50
N GLU A 144 -0.02 9.39 -13.96
CA GLU A 144 -0.64 10.61 -14.43
C GLU A 144 -1.40 10.34 -15.74
N LEU A 145 -2.56 10.96 -15.93
CA LEU A 145 -3.24 10.94 -17.23
C LEU A 145 -2.79 12.17 -18.03
N VAL A 146 -2.71 12.04 -19.36
CA VAL A 146 -2.30 13.14 -20.25
C VAL A 146 -3.53 13.71 -20.94
N ARG A 147 -3.59 15.04 -21.03
CA ARG A 147 -4.66 15.74 -21.74
C ARG A 147 -4.57 15.47 -23.26
N LEU A 148 -5.69 15.09 -23.86
CA LEU A 148 -5.81 14.87 -25.30
C LEU A 148 -6.07 16.20 -26.02
N GLY A 149 -5.03 16.76 -26.63
CA GLY A 149 -5.13 18.02 -27.36
C GLY A 149 -5.62 19.18 -26.49
N GLN A 150 -6.36 20.10 -27.09
CA GLN A 150 -7.00 21.23 -26.38
C GLN A 150 -8.44 20.86 -25.98
N SER A 151 -8.59 19.81 -25.17
CA SER A 151 -9.89 19.30 -24.70
C SER A 151 -9.87 19.01 -23.19
N ASP A 152 -11.04 18.68 -22.61
CA ASP A 152 -11.17 18.23 -21.21
C ASP A 152 -11.04 16.70 -21.05
N TYR A 153 -10.56 16.02 -22.09
CA TYR A 153 -10.35 14.58 -22.05
C TYR A 153 -8.91 14.26 -21.67
N TRP A 154 -8.79 13.31 -20.76
CA TRP A 154 -7.51 12.84 -20.23
C TRP A 154 -7.40 11.34 -20.47
N THR A 155 -6.20 10.87 -20.80
CA THR A 155 -5.98 9.44 -21.04
C THR A 155 -4.59 8.96 -20.66
N ARG A 156 -4.48 7.65 -20.43
CA ARG A 156 -3.20 6.94 -20.47
C ARG A 156 -3.42 5.52 -20.96
N ARG A 157 -2.52 5.05 -21.83
CA ARG A 157 -2.39 3.63 -22.20
C ARG A 157 -1.30 3.00 -21.36
N ILE A 158 -1.62 1.87 -20.74
CA ILE A 158 -0.79 1.23 -19.73
C ILE A 158 -0.78 -0.26 -20.02
N ARG A 159 0.39 -0.83 -20.27
CA ARG A 159 0.56 -2.27 -20.34
C ARG A 159 0.77 -2.82 -18.93
N MET A 160 -0.03 -3.81 -18.57
CA MET A 160 -0.01 -4.50 -17.29
C MET A 160 0.22 -5.99 -17.54
N ARG A 161 1.41 -6.50 -17.23
CA ARG A 161 1.74 -7.92 -17.48
C ARG A 161 0.86 -8.85 -16.64
N ASP A 162 0.56 -10.04 -17.16
CA ASP A 162 -0.23 -11.08 -16.47
C ASP A 162 -1.65 -10.63 -16.08
N LEU A 163 -2.23 -9.73 -16.87
CA LEU A 163 -3.54 -9.14 -16.58
C LEU A 163 -4.69 -10.16 -16.51
N ASP A 164 -4.51 -11.33 -17.12
CA ASP A 164 -5.45 -12.44 -17.03
C ASP A 164 -5.48 -13.08 -15.63
N GLN A 165 -4.39 -12.98 -14.86
CA GLN A 165 -4.27 -13.40 -13.47
C GLN A 165 -4.54 -12.25 -12.48
N ALA A 166 -4.74 -11.04 -12.99
CA ALA A 166 -4.82 -9.86 -12.17
C ALA A 166 -6.13 -9.70 -11.42
N PHE A 167 -6.06 -9.15 -10.22
CA PHE A 167 -7.21 -8.52 -9.57
C PHE A 167 -6.78 -7.12 -9.13
N THR A 168 -7.35 -6.10 -9.76
CA THR A 168 -6.96 -4.71 -9.51
C THR A 168 -8.16 -3.79 -9.64
N SER A 169 -8.00 -2.55 -9.24
CA SER A 169 -8.99 -1.50 -9.49
C SER A 169 -8.32 -0.25 -10.04
N VAL A 170 -9.08 0.61 -10.71
CA VAL A 170 -8.59 1.93 -11.12
C VAL A 170 -9.58 2.96 -10.61
N MET A 171 -9.04 3.96 -9.92
CA MET A 171 -9.79 5.13 -9.49
C MET A 171 -9.10 6.34 -10.09
N VAL A 172 -9.87 7.19 -10.76
CA VAL A 172 -9.35 8.48 -11.25
C VAL A 172 -9.60 9.54 -10.19
N ILE A 173 -8.52 10.21 -9.77
CA ILE A 173 -8.54 11.29 -8.79
C ILE A 173 -8.42 12.62 -9.54
N ASP A 174 -9.38 13.50 -9.28
CA ASP A 174 -9.30 14.94 -9.56
C ASP A 174 -8.97 15.65 -8.23
N PRO A 175 -7.77 16.22 -8.05
CA PRO A 175 -7.41 16.89 -6.81
C PRO A 175 -8.29 18.10 -6.47
N GLU A 176 -8.82 18.78 -7.49
CA GLU A 176 -9.64 19.99 -7.36
C GLU A 176 -11.14 19.66 -7.32
N GLY A 177 -11.53 18.54 -7.94
CA GLY A 177 -12.90 18.00 -8.01
C GLY A 177 -13.11 16.74 -7.17
N PHE A 178 -12.33 16.56 -6.11
CA PHE A 178 -12.25 15.31 -5.35
C PHE A 178 -13.61 14.75 -4.94
N ASP A 179 -14.01 13.61 -5.53
CA ASP A 179 -15.19 12.85 -5.11
C ASP A 179 -14.82 11.96 -3.91
N PRO A 180 -15.32 12.26 -2.70
CA PRO A 180 -14.99 11.49 -1.53
C PRO A 180 -15.61 10.07 -1.55
N ASN A 181 -16.52 9.77 -2.49
CA ASN A 181 -17.04 8.43 -2.75
C ASN A 181 -16.39 7.77 -3.97
N GLY A 182 -15.30 8.35 -4.50
CA GLY A 182 -14.64 7.89 -5.73
C GLY A 182 -14.22 6.41 -5.70
N TYR A 183 -13.96 5.86 -4.51
CA TYR A 183 -13.64 4.44 -4.34
C TYR A 183 -14.82 3.50 -4.62
N GLU A 184 -16.03 3.85 -4.19
CA GLU A 184 -17.22 3.03 -4.46
C GLU A 184 -17.54 2.99 -5.96
N LYS A 185 -17.07 4.01 -6.71
CA LYS A 185 -17.22 4.14 -8.16
C LYS A 185 -16.01 3.65 -8.94
N ARG A 186 -15.03 3.00 -8.28
CA ARG A 186 -13.82 2.52 -8.93
C ARG A 186 -14.12 1.52 -10.03
N PHE A 187 -13.32 1.54 -11.07
CA PHE A 187 -13.29 0.45 -12.02
C PHE A 187 -12.64 -0.75 -11.34
N VAL A 188 -13.26 -1.93 -11.39
CA VAL A 188 -12.70 -3.17 -10.83
C VAL A 188 -12.44 -4.12 -11.98
N TRP A 189 -11.24 -4.69 -12.01
CA TRP A 189 -10.85 -5.73 -12.95
C TRP A 189 -10.46 -6.99 -12.19
N ARG A 190 -11.05 -8.12 -12.58
CA ARG A 190 -10.57 -9.45 -12.24
C ARG A 190 -10.39 -10.22 -13.54
N GLY A 191 -9.16 -10.62 -13.82
CA GLY A 191 -8.86 -11.47 -14.94
C GLY A 191 -9.48 -12.86 -14.77
N PRO A 192 -9.67 -13.61 -15.86
CA PRO A 192 -10.29 -14.94 -15.84
C PRO A 192 -9.52 -15.98 -15.00
N ASN A 193 -8.23 -15.77 -14.77
CA ASN A 193 -7.35 -16.63 -13.99
C ASN A 193 -6.94 -15.99 -12.65
N ALA A 194 -7.58 -14.89 -12.25
CA ALA A 194 -7.34 -14.27 -10.95
C ALA A 194 -7.75 -15.23 -9.81
N PRO A 195 -7.05 -15.21 -8.66
CA PRO A 195 -7.47 -15.99 -7.51
C PRO A 195 -8.90 -15.61 -7.10
N ASP A 196 -9.64 -16.56 -6.54
CA ASP A 196 -10.98 -16.31 -6.03
C ASP A 196 -10.94 -15.21 -4.95
N ALA A 197 -11.90 -14.30 -5.02
CA ALA A 197 -12.10 -13.36 -3.93
C ALA A 197 -12.66 -14.12 -2.73
N TYR A 198 -12.18 -13.78 -1.53
CA TYR A 198 -12.82 -14.28 -0.32
C TYR A 198 -14.25 -13.79 -0.24
N ARG A 199 -15.11 -14.64 0.34
CA ARG A 199 -16.47 -14.24 0.70
C ARG A 199 -16.39 -13.07 1.69
N GLU A 200 -17.30 -12.12 1.52
CA GLU A 200 -17.49 -11.02 2.47
C GLU A 200 -18.91 -11.06 3.02
N ILE A 201 -19.07 -10.72 4.30
CA ILE A 201 -20.36 -10.35 4.89
C ILE A 201 -20.37 -8.83 5.04
N PRO A 202 -21.06 -8.07 4.17
CA PRO A 202 -20.98 -6.62 4.18
C PRO A 202 -21.55 -6.01 5.48
N PHE A 203 -21.31 -4.71 5.68
CA PHE A 203 -22.01 -3.97 6.72
C PHE A 203 -23.40 -3.52 6.26
N PRO A 204 -24.39 -3.51 7.17
CA PRO A 204 -24.31 -3.85 8.58
C PRO A 204 -24.52 -5.34 8.91
N GLU A 205 -24.47 -6.25 7.93
CA GLU A 205 -24.84 -7.67 8.05
C GLU A 205 -23.82 -8.57 8.76
N ILE A 206 -22.63 -8.07 9.09
CA ILE A 206 -21.63 -8.84 9.86
C ILE A 206 -22.25 -9.45 11.13
N SER A 207 -21.85 -10.68 11.45
CA SER A 207 -22.31 -11.44 12.60
C SER A 207 -21.62 -11.00 13.90
N GLY A 208 -20.37 -10.55 13.80
CA GLY A 208 -19.64 -9.91 14.88
C GLY A 208 -20.17 -8.52 15.21
N ARG A 209 -19.60 -7.89 16.23
CA ARG A 209 -20.00 -6.54 16.67
C ARG A 209 -18.82 -5.58 16.67
N THR A 210 -19.11 -4.30 16.47
CA THR A 210 -18.10 -3.24 16.48
C THR A 210 -18.34 -2.26 17.62
N GLU A 211 -17.26 -1.85 18.29
CA GLU A 211 -17.28 -0.88 19.39
C GLU A 211 -16.19 0.17 19.16
N ASP A 212 -16.43 1.42 19.56
CA ASP A 212 -15.43 2.49 19.56
C ASP A 212 -14.89 2.68 20.99
N GLY A 213 -13.62 3.06 21.09
CA GLY A 213 -12.95 3.31 22.35
C GLY A 213 -12.01 4.51 22.31
N VAL A 214 -11.57 4.92 23.48
CA VAL A 214 -10.57 5.97 23.67
C VAL A 214 -9.53 5.50 24.69
N ILE A 215 -8.27 5.73 24.39
CA ILE A 215 -7.14 5.50 25.29
C ILE A 215 -6.50 6.86 25.60
N ASP A 216 -6.35 7.16 26.89
CA ASP A 216 -5.53 8.28 27.34
C ASP A 216 -4.06 7.84 27.33
N SER A 217 -3.30 8.26 26.33
CA SER A 217 -1.97 7.75 26.07
C SER A 217 -0.91 8.54 26.82
N VAL A 218 -0.15 7.85 27.68
CA VAL A 218 0.97 8.45 28.40
C VAL A 218 2.16 8.62 27.45
N ASN A 219 2.43 7.63 26.59
CA ASN A 219 3.50 7.68 25.61
C ASN A 219 3.29 8.80 24.58
N LEU A 220 2.04 9.05 24.15
CA LEU A 220 1.75 10.09 23.18
C LEU A 220 1.42 11.45 23.83
N GLY A 221 1.04 11.46 25.10
CA GLY A 221 0.66 12.67 25.84
C GLY A 221 -0.74 13.19 25.49
N GLU A 222 -1.61 12.32 25.00
CA GLU A 222 -2.92 12.70 24.44
C GLU A 222 -3.89 11.52 24.31
N LYS A 223 -5.17 11.84 24.06
CA LYS A 223 -6.22 10.84 23.86
C LYS A 223 -6.27 10.35 22.42
N ARG A 224 -6.25 9.03 22.26
CA ARG A 224 -6.31 8.33 20.98
C ARG A 224 -7.56 7.48 20.85
N LYS A 225 -8.19 7.57 19.68
CA LYS A 225 -9.33 6.75 19.29
C LYS A 225 -8.86 5.36 18.90
N VAL A 226 -9.68 4.36 19.23
CA VAL A 226 -9.52 2.98 18.80
C VAL A 226 -10.88 2.44 18.36
N ALA A 227 -10.88 1.50 17.42
CA ALA A 227 -12.07 0.77 17.00
C ALA A 227 -11.85 -0.73 17.27
N VAL A 228 -12.90 -1.44 17.65
CA VAL A 228 -12.82 -2.84 18.02
C VAL A 228 -13.86 -3.63 17.27
N TYR A 229 -13.44 -4.72 16.64
CA TYR A 229 -14.33 -5.78 16.18
C TYR A 229 -14.22 -6.96 17.15
N LEU A 230 -15.38 -7.44 17.58
CA LEU A 230 -15.52 -8.60 18.45
C LEU A 230 -16.20 -9.70 17.65
N PRO A 231 -15.60 -10.90 17.59
CA PRO A 231 -16.10 -11.98 16.76
C PRO A 231 -17.45 -12.51 17.27
N PRO A 232 -18.23 -13.20 16.41
CA PRO A 232 -19.43 -13.91 16.82
C PRO A 232 -19.15 -14.82 18.02
N GLY A 233 -20.00 -14.74 19.05
CA GLY A 233 -19.85 -15.53 20.26
C GLY A 233 -18.81 -15.01 21.26
N TRP A 234 -18.22 -13.83 21.05
CA TRP A 234 -17.33 -13.20 22.03
C TRP A 234 -17.99 -13.08 23.40
N THR A 235 -17.26 -13.47 24.45
CA THR A 235 -17.62 -13.22 25.84
C THR A 235 -16.37 -12.86 26.66
N LYS A 236 -16.55 -12.13 27.76
CA LYS A 236 -15.42 -11.65 28.59
C LYS A 236 -14.80 -12.77 29.44
N GLU A 237 -15.46 -13.90 29.58
CA GLU A 237 -15.01 -15.07 30.34
C GLU A 237 -13.93 -15.88 29.61
N GLN A 238 -13.80 -15.71 28.29
CA GLN A 238 -12.82 -16.41 27.46
C GLN A 238 -11.71 -15.45 27.03
N THR A 239 -10.50 -15.99 26.91
CA THR A 239 -9.36 -15.24 26.36
C THR A 239 -9.31 -15.44 24.84
N TRP A 240 -9.21 -14.33 24.10
CA TRP A 240 -9.31 -14.34 22.63
C TRP A 240 -7.98 -13.97 21.97
N PRO A 241 -7.58 -14.64 20.87
CA PRO A 241 -6.53 -14.13 20.00
C PRO A 241 -6.92 -12.75 19.46
N VAL A 242 -5.92 -11.92 19.20
CA VAL A 242 -6.13 -10.51 18.86
C VAL A 242 -5.18 -10.03 17.77
N VAL A 243 -5.73 -9.23 16.85
CA VAL A 243 -5.00 -8.54 15.80
C VAL A 243 -5.06 -7.04 16.04
N PHE A 244 -3.90 -6.40 16.21
CA PHE A 244 -3.77 -4.96 16.34
C PHE A 244 -3.44 -4.37 14.98
N VAL A 245 -4.28 -3.48 14.46
CA VAL A 245 -4.19 -2.98 13.09
C VAL A 245 -4.06 -1.47 13.07
N GLY A 246 -3.12 -0.93 12.30
CA GLY A 246 -3.01 0.52 12.09
C GLY A 246 -4.28 1.15 11.46
N ASP A 247 -4.38 2.48 11.57
CA ASP A 247 -5.41 3.35 10.98
C ASP A 247 -6.83 3.05 11.44
N MET A 248 -7.00 2.92 12.75
CA MET A 248 -8.23 2.41 13.39
C MET A 248 -8.70 1.08 12.80
N GLY A 249 -7.78 0.29 12.23
CA GLY A 249 -8.03 -1.09 11.82
C GLY A 249 -9.18 -1.26 10.83
N HIS A 250 -9.47 -0.20 10.07
CA HIS A 250 -10.26 -0.12 8.85
C HIS A 250 -11.21 -1.31 8.62
N THR A 251 -12.41 -1.18 9.19
CA THR A 251 -13.67 -1.90 8.91
C THR A 251 -13.75 -2.73 7.62
N SER A 252 -13.10 -2.36 6.52
CA SER A 252 -12.93 -3.20 5.32
C SER A 252 -12.40 -4.62 5.58
N PHE A 253 -11.66 -4.90 6.66
CA PHE A 253 -11.29 -6.29 6.98
C PHE A 253 -12.40 -7.09 7.65
N TYR A 254 -13.35 -6.44 8.35
CA TYR A 254 -14.33 -7.15 9.17
C TYR A 254 -15.24 -8.05 8.32
N PRO A 255 -15.74 -7.62 7.13
CA PRO A 255 -16.54 -8.48 6.25
C PRO A 255 -15.86 -9.80 5.89
N THR A 256 -14.58 -9.75 5.53
CA THR A 256 -13.81 -10.95 5.17
C THR A 256 -13.52 -11.81 6.39
N VAL A 257 -13.13 -11.21 7.51
CA VAL A 257 -12.83 -11.94 8.75
C VAL A 257 -14.07 -12.61 9.33
N ASP A 258 -15.20 -11.90 9.37
CA ASP A 258 -16.47 -12.44 9.86
C ASP A 258 -16.94 -13.60 8.96
N ALA A 259 -16.75 -13.50 7.64
CA ALA A 259 -17.02 -14.59 6.72
C ALA A 259 -16.12 -15.81 6.97
N LEU A 260 -14.81 -15.61 7.13
CA LEU A 260 -13.87 -16.71 7.43
C LEU A 260 -14.18 -17.41 8.76
N ILE A 261 -14.65 -16.67 9.76
CA ILE A 261 -15.09 -17.23 11.04
C ILE A 261 -16.38 -18.03 10.86
N ALA A 262 -17.36 -17.46 10.17
CA ALA A 262 -18.64 -18.13 9.89
C ALA A 262 -18.46 -19.41 9.05
N ASP A 263 -17.50 -19.41 8.14
CA ASP A 263 -17.16 -20.55 7.30
C ASP A 263 -16.26 -21.59 8.02
N GLY A 264 -15.86 -21.30 9.27
CA GLY A 264 -15.02 -22.20 10.08
C GLY A 264 -13.59 -22.34 9.56
N VAL A 265 -13.09 -21.37 8.80
CA VAL A 265 -11.74 -21.39 8.22
C VAL A 265 -10.69 -20.95 9.25
N ILE A 266 -11.02 -19.96 10.08
CA ILE A 266 -10.13 -19.44 11.14
C ILE A 266 -10.79 -19.54 12.52
N GLU A 267 -9.96 -19.57 13.56
CA GLU A 267 -10.44 -19.33 14.92
C GLU A 267 -10.99 -17.90 15.04
N PRO A 268 -12.03 -17.65 15.85
CA PRO A 268 -12.54 -16.30 16.01
C PRO A 268 -11.53 -15.40 16.75
N VAL A 269 -11.32 -14.20 16.21
CA VAL A 269 -10.31 -13.24 16.69
C VAL A 269 -10.91 -11.87 16.95
N ILE A 270 -10.37 -11.17 17.95
CA ILE A 270 -10.62 -9.74 18.15
C ILE A 270 -9.76 -8.94 17.17
N ILE A 271 -10.29 -7.87 16.61
CA ILE A 271 -9.47 -6.88 15.89
C ILE A 271 -9.53 -5.56 16.63
N VAL A 272 -8.36 -5.00 16.96
CA VAL A 272 -8.22 -3.68 17.58
C VAL A 272 -7.54 -2.75 16.59
N GLY A 273 -8.32 -1.84 16.06
CA GLY A 273 -7.87 -0.76 15.22
C GLY A 273 -7.29 0.41 16.00
N VAL A 274 -6.06 0.81 15.69
CA VAL A 274 -5.32 1.87 16.38
C VAL A 274 -5.32 3.17 15.58
N GLY A 275 -5.94 4.23 16.11
CA GLY A 275 -6.00 5.52 15.44
C GLY A 275 -4.65 6.22 15.32
N SER A 276 -4.41 6.81 14.15
CA SER A 276 -3.14 7.41 13.75
C SER A 276 -3.30 8.83 13.23
N GLY A 277 -2.18 9.55 13.23
CA GLY A 277 -2.11 10.93 12.79
C GLY A 277 -3.16 11.81 13.47
N TRP A 278 -3.63 12.81 12.73
CA TRP A 278 -4.64 13.75 13.22
C TRP A 278 -6.02 13.11 13.40
N GLU A 279 -6.34 12.08 12.60
CA GLU A 279 -7.64 11.42 12.64
C GLU A 279 -7.81 10.57 13.90
N GLY A 280 -6.72 9.96 14.36
CA GLY A 280 -6.67 9.17 15.59
C GLY A 280 -6.77 9.99 16.87
N LYS A 281 -6.56 11.30 16.83
CA LYS A 281 -6.67 12.17 18.02
C LYS A 281 -8.13 12.45 18.35
N VAL A 282 -8.48 12.41 19.63
CA VAL A 282 -9.80 12.87 20.10
C VAL A 282 -9.91 14.39 19.98
N ASP A 283 -8.87 15.09 20.45
CA ASP A 283 -8.81 16.55 20.48
C ASP A 283 -7.88 17.07 19.37
N ALA A 284 -8.20 16.72 18.11
CA ALA A 284 -7.43 17.17 16.95
C ALA A 284 -7.61 18.68 16.74
N ASP A 285 -6.51 19.44 16.78
CA ASP A 285 -6.54 20.87 16.54
C ASP A 285 -6.07 21.21 15.09
N PRO A 286 -6.76 22.11 14.37
CA PRO A 286 -6.40 22.42 12.98
C PRO A 286 -5.03 23.09 12.80
N ALA A 287 -4.54 23.82 13.79
CA ALA A 287 -3.27 24.54 13.69
C ALA A 287 -2.08 23.57 13.75
N GLY A 288 -2.15 22.59 14.64
CA GLY A 288 -1.24 21.45 14.73
C GLY A 288 -1.26 20.64 13.44
N GLN A 289 -2.45 20.38 12.87
CA GLN A 289 -2.56 19.68 11.59
C GLN A 289 -1.85 20.42 10.45
N ALA A 290 -1.98 21.74 10.39
CA ALA A 290 -1.26 22.54 9.40
C ALA A 290 0.27 22.53 9.60
N ASN A 291 0.73 22.49 10.85
CA ASN A 291 2.16 22.51 11.17
C ASN A 291 2.85 21.14 11.06
N HIS A 292 2.10 20.04 11.26
CA HIS A 292 2.60 18.67 11.15
C HIS A 292 1.69 17.83 10.26
N PRO A 293 1.59 18.15 8.95
CA PRO A 293 0.66 17.49 8.04
C PRO A 293 0.95 15.99 7.88
N ASP A 294 2.19 15.55 8.13
CA ASP A 294 2.65 14.18 7.95
C ASP A 294 2.69 13.36 9.25
N LEU A 295 1.89 13.74 10.25
CA LEU A 295 1.91 13.12 11.59
C LEU A 295 1.75 11.58 11.55
N ARG A 296 0.87 11.08 10.68
CA ARG A 296 0.65 9.62 10.52
C ARG A 296 1.94 8.90 10.11
N ASN A 297 2.66 9.39 9.10
CA ASN A 297 3.90 8.73 8.69
C ASN A 297 5.00 8.95 9.73
N GLY A 298 5.01 10.07 10.44
CA GLY A 298 5.90 10.28 11.59
C GLY A 298 5.70 9.28 12.73
N GLU A 299 4.46 8.86 12.99
CA GLU A 299 4.12 7.81 13.96
C GLU A 299 4.51 6.41 13.46
N TYR A 300 4.41 6.17 12.16
CA TYR A 300 4.48 4.82 11.58
C TYR A 300 5.84 4.45 10.99
N MET A 301 6.67 5.42 10.63
CA MET A 301 7.91 5.22 9.88
C MET A 301 9.12 5.71 10.69
N PRO A 302 10.06 4.81 11.06
CA PRO A 302 11.25 5.19 11.83
C PRO A 302 12.09 6.26 11.10
N GLY A 303 12.37 7.38 11.77
CA GLY A 303 13.19 8.45 11.21
C GLY A 303 12.52 9.29 10.12
N ARG A 304 11.20 9.14 9.91
CA ARG A 304 10.43 9.98 8.97
C ARG A 304 10.30 11.43 9.44
N VAL A 305 10.13 11.60 10.74
CA VAL A 305 10.11 12.90 11.41
C VAL A 305 11.20 12.88 12.47
N GLU A 306 11.89 14.00 12.66
CA GLU A 306 12.90 14.15 13.69
C GLU A 306 12.30 13.94 15.09
N GLY A 307 13.07 13.32 15.99
CA GLY A 307 12.67 13.04 17.37
C GLY A 307 12.22 11.61 17.60
N ASP A 308 11.43 11.41 18.65
CA ASP A 308 11.09 10.11 19.21
C ASP A 308 9.67 9.63 18.87
N LEU A 309 8.97 10.32 17.97
CA LEU A 309 7.54 10.08 17.71
C LEU A 309 7.25 8.62 17.34
N PHE A 310 8.03 8.02 16.46
CA PHE A 310 7.91 6.59 16.14
C PHE A 310 8.08 5.70 17.37
N ALA A 311 9.09 5.97 18.22
CA ALA A 311 9.36 5.18 19.40
C ALA A 311 8.23 5.30 20.44
N ARG A 312 7.70 6.51 20.64
CA ARG A 312 6.53 6.75 21.51
C ARG A 312 5.28 6.07 20.97
N HIS A 313 5.05 6.10 19.65
CA HIS A 313 3.93 5.43 19.03
C HIS A 313 4.07 3.89 19.07
N LEU A 314 5.28 3.35 18.90
CA LEU A 314 5.57 1.94 19.10
C LEU A 314 5.21 1.51 20.53
N ALA A 315 5.65 2.27 21.55
CA ALA A 315 5.34 2.02 22.95
C ALA A 315 3.83 2.14 23.25
N TYR A 316 3.14 3.12 22.65
CA TYR A 316 1.68 3.22 22.72
C TYR A 316 1.00 1.94 22.25
N ILE A 317 1.36 1.42 21.07
CA ILE A 317 0.77 0.17 20.56
C ILE A 317 1.13 -1.01 21.46
N SER A 318 2.41 -1.20 21.76
CA SER A 318 2.90 -2.42 22.42
C SER A 318 2.50 -2.49 23.89
N ASP A 319 2.44 -1.35 24.59
CA ASP A 319 2.30 -1.30 26.04
C ASP A 319 0.90 -0.85 26.45
N GLU A 320 0.36 0.19 25.82
CA GLU A 320 -0.91 0.79 26.25
C GLU A 320 -2.11 0.17 25.53
N VAL A 321 -2.07 0.04 24.20
CA VAL A 321 -3.17 -0.55 23.42
C VAL A 321 -3.33 -2.02 23.77
N THR A 322 -2.24 -2.79 23.86
CA THR A 322 -2.36 -4.22 24.22
C THR A 322 -2.86 -4.44 25.63
N ALA A 323 -2.47 -3.60 26.60
CA ALA A 323 -2.96 -3.68 27.97
C ALA A 323 -4.43 -3.24 28.09
N TRP A 324 -4.82 -2.19 27.35
CA TRP A 324 -6.21 -1.77 27.24
C TRP A 324 -7.09 -2.89 26.67
N ALA A 325 -6.68 -3.51 25.57
CA ALA A 325 -7.44 -4.60 24.94
C ALA A 325 -7.58 -5.82 25.86
N ALA A 326 -6.52 -6.18 26.59
CA ALA A 326 -6.56 -7.27 27.56
C ALA A 326 -7.56 -6.99 28.70
N ARG A 327 -7.57 -5.77 29.24
CA ARG A 327 -8.48 -5.37 30.33
C ARG A 327 -9.93 -5.25 29.88
N GLU A 328 -10.17 -4.59 28.76
CA GLU A 328 -11.54 -4.30 28.30
C GLU A 328 -12.19 -5.53 27.66
N TYR A 329 -11.45 -6.32 26.88
CA TYR A 329 -12.03 -7.37 26.04
C TYR A 329 -11.52 -8.79 26.31
N ASN A 330 -10.70 -8.98 27.36
CA ASN A 330 -10.00 -10.25 27.61
C ASN A 330 -9.22 -10.74 26.38
N ALA A 331 -8.63 -9.79 25.62
CA ALA A 331 -7.70 -10.11 24.55
C ALA A 331 -6.43 -10.75 25.14
N SER A 332 -5.88 -11.74 24.45
CA SER A 332 -4.76 -12.52 24.97
C SER A 332 -3.54 -11.67 25.31
N THR A 333 -2.80 -12.10 26.32
CA THR A 333 -1.48 -11.56 26.70
C THR A 333 -0.31 -12.40 26.20
N LYS A 334 -0.58 -13.54 25.55
CA LYS A 334 0.46 -14.40 24.98
C LYS A 334 0.84 -13.88 23.60
N ARG A 335 2.14 -13.79 23.32
CA ARG A 335 2.64 -13.33 22.01
C ARG A 335 2.14 -14.22 20.87
N GLU A 336 2.02 -15.53 21.11
CA GLU A 336 1.54 -16.53 20.13
C GLU A 336 0.05 -16.38 19.81
N GLU A 337 -0.65 -15.47 20.47
CA GLU A 337 -2.06 -15.15 20.23
C GLU A 337 -2.23 -13.65 19.85
N ARG A 338 -1.13 -12.97 19.52
CA ARG A 338 -1.08 -11.54 19.17
C ARG A 338 -0.44 -11.31 17.81
N VAL A 339 -1.17 -10.61 16.96
CA VAL A 339 -0.72 -10.17 15.63
C VAL A 339 -0.68 -8.65 15.59
N VAL A 340 0.35 -8.07 14.98
CA VAL A 340 0.35 -6.66 14.54
C VAL A 340 0.23 -6.58 13.02
N ALA A 341 -0.61 -5.71 12.49
CA ALA A 341 -0.87 -5.63 11.05
C ALA A 341 -1.09 -4.19 10.58
N GLY A 342 -0.98 -3.98 9.27
CA GLY A 342 -1.30 -2.71 8.65
C GLY A 342 -0.89 -2.68 7.18
N PHE A 343 -1.32 -1.62 6.50
CA PHE A 343 -1.06 -1.44 5.06
C PHE A 343 -0.34 -0.11 4.78
N SER A 344 0.46 -0.05 3.72
CA SER A 344 1.21 1.16 3.33
C SER A 344 2.10 1.65 4.49
N GLY A 345 1.95 2.89 4.95
CA GLY A 345 2.61 3.36 6.18
C GLY A 345 2.30 2.49 7.41
N GLY A 346 1.07 1.99 7.55
CA GLY A 346 0.70 1.02 8.60
C GLY A 346 1.38 -0.33 8.41
N GLY A 347 1.74 -0.70 7.18
CA GLY A 347 2.56 -1.88 6.88
C GLY A 347 3.99 -1.68 7.39
N THR A 348 4.57 -0.50 7.20
CA THR A 348 5.86 -0.14 7.82
C THR A 348 5.77 -0.19 9.35
N MET A 349 4.70 0.33 9.94
CA MET A 349 4.46 0.22 11.38
C MET A 349 4.41 -1.24 11.83
N ALA A 350 3.66 -2.11 11.15
CA ALA A 350 3.56 -3.53 11.50
C ALA A 350 4.88 -4.26 11.36
N LEU A 351 5.66 -3.95 10.31
CA LEU A 351 7.00 -4.50 10.10
C LEU A 351 7.92 -4.16 11.28
N PHE A 352 8.11 -2.88 11.57
CA PHE A 352 9.04 -2.47 12.63
C PHE A 352 8.54 -2.82 14.04
N THR A 353 7.22 -2.86 14.27
CA THR A 353 6.67 -3.37 15.54
C THR A 353 7.00 -4.85 15.73
N GLY A 354 6.81 -5.68 14.70
CA GLY A 354 7.15 -7.10 14.77
C GLY A 354 8.65 -7.37 14.95
N LEU A 355 9.51 -6.52 14.38
CA LEU A 355 10.97 -6.64 14.50
C LEU A 355 11.47 -6.22 15.90
N ARG A 356 10.90 -5.13 16.44
CA ARG A 356 11.38 -4.50 17.68
C ARG A 356 10.68 -4.99 18.94
N ARG A 357 9.45 -5.50 18.83
CA ARG A 357 8.65 -6.00 19.96
C ARG A 357 8.17 -7.45 19.77
N PRO A 358 9.06 -8.41 19.41
CA PRO A 358 8.67 -9.80 19.31
C PRO A 358 8.25 -10.38 20.67
N ASP A 359 8.66 -9.78 21.79
CA ASP A 359 8.21 -10.14 23.14
C ASP A 359 6.69 -9.96 23.33
N VAL A 360 6.09 -9.03 22.58
CA VAL A 360 4.65 -8.71 22.65
C VAL A 360 3.88 -9.38 21.51
N PHE A 361 4.45 -9.39 20.30
CA PHE A 361 3.79 -9.87 19.10
C PHE A 361 4.50 -11.12 18.56
N GLY A 362 3.79 -12.24 18.51
CA GLY A 362 4.28 -13.48 17.90
C GLY A 362 4.22 -13.43 16.38
N TYR A 363 3.29 -12.63 15.85
CA TYR A 363 3.01 -12.54 14.42
C TYR A 363 2.94 -11.10 13.93
N SER A 364 3.34 -10.87 12.68
CA SER A 364 3.20 -9.57 12.01
C SER A 364 2.73 -9.73 10.56
N ILE A 365 1.82 -8.85 10.13
CA ILE A 365 1.27 -8.80 8.76
C ILE A 365 1.54 -7.43 8.12
N PRO A 366 2.74 -7.19 7.55
CA PRO A 366 3.04 -5.97 6.81
C PRO A 366 2.51 -6.04 5.37
N LEU A 367 1.51 -5.23 5.03
CA LEU A 367 0.91 -5.19 3.70
C LEU A 367 1.43 -3.95 2.95
N SER A 368 2.08 -4.15 1.81
CA SER A 368 2.72 -3.08 1.03
C SER A 368 3.55 -2.10 1.91
N PRO A 369 4.48 -2.58 2.77
CA PRO A 369 5.32 -1.69 3.56
C PRO A 369 6.26 -0.88 2.68
N SER A 370 6.60 0.33 3.11
CA SER A 370 7.54 1.24 2.41
C SER A 370 8.54 1.85 3.39
N TRP A 371 9.27 2.88 2.95
CA TRP A 371 10.18 3.72 3.73
C TRP A 371 11.64 3.25 3.80
N THR A 372 12.03 2.48 4.82
CA THR A 372 13.43 2.12 5.06
C THR A 372 13.61 0.63 5.25
N THR A 373 14.76 0.14 4.81
CA THR A 373 15.10 -1.28 4.95
C THR A 373 15.49 -1.59 6.38
N PRO A 374 14.92 -2.65 6.98
CA PRO A 374 15.34 -3.12 8.30
C PRO A 374 16.85 -3.37 8.34
N THR A 375 17.45 -3.06 9.49
CA THR A 375 18.85 -3.32 9.78
C THR A 375 18.98 -4.19 11.01
N GLU A 376 20.18 -4.71 11.30
CA GLU A 376 20.45 -5.44 12.56
C GLU A 376 20.09 -4.62 13.81
N ALA A 377 20.18 -3.28 13.75
CA ALA A 377 19.80 -2.40 14.86
C ALA A 377 18.27 -2.38 15.12
N ASP A 378 17.45 -2.84 14.18
CA ASP A 378 16.00 -2.94 14.33
C ASP A 378 15.56 -4.25 14.96
N LEU A 379 16.46 -5.23 15.11
CA LEU A 379 16.12 -6.57 15.54
C LEU A 379 16.24 -6.66 17.07
N ALA A 380 15.16 -7.06 17.73
CA ALA A 380 15.24 -7.40 19.14
C ALA A 380 16.11 -8.66 19.36
N PRO A 381 16.97 -8.70 20.39
CA PRO A 381 17.83 -9.84 20.64
C PRO A 381 17.04 -11.05 21.17
N GLY A 382 17.39 -12.25 20.70
CA GLY A 382 16.97 -13.52 21.30
C GLY A 382 15.53 -14.00 21.02
N GLN A 383 14.68 -13.18 20.41
CA GLN A 383 13.31 -13.57 20.00
C GLN A 383 12.97 -12.99 18.64
N ARG A 384 12.14 -13.71 17.86
CA ARG A 384 11.67 -13.29 16.54
C ARG A 384 10.18 -13.50 16.42
N ALA A 385 9.48 -12.55 15.79
CA ALA A 385 8.12 -12.74 15.31
C ALA A 385 8.12 -13.53 13.99
N THR A 386 6.98 -14.13 13.66
CA THR A 386 6.73 -14.73 12.34
C THR A 386 5.99 -13.73 11.46
N PHE A 387 6.39 -13.60 10.21
CA PHE A 387 5.87 -12.59 9.29
C PHE A 387 5.08 -13.19 8.13
N HIS A 388 4.04 -12.48 7.71
CA HIS A 388 3.33 -12.71 6.45
C HIS A 388 3.19 -11.38 5.73
N MET A 389 4.00 -11.15 4.71
CA MET A 389 4.18 -9.85 4.05
C MET A 389 3.64 -9.87 2.62
N SER A 390 3.23 -8.72 2.07
CA SER A 390 2.97 -8.62 0.63
C SER A 390 3.40 -7.32 -0.03
N GLY A 391 3.63 -7.40 -1.33
CA GLY A 391 3.84 -6.26 -2.24
C GLY A 391 3.42 -6.63 -3.67
N GLY A 392 2.26 -6.17 -4.11
CA GLY A 392 1.67 -6.53 -5.40
C GLY A 392 2.54 -6.12 -6.59
N VAL A 393 2.45 -6.87 -7.68
CA VAL A 393 3.33 -6.64 -8.85
C VAL A 393 3.05 -5.32 -9.59
N TYR A 394 1.87 -4.73 -9.40
CA TYR A 394 1.46 -3.43 -9.97
C TYR A 394 1.66 -2.23 -9.03
N GLU A 395 2.40 -2.42 -7.94
CA GLU A 395 2.84 -1.35 -7.05
C GLU A 395 4.38 -1.30 -6.97
N PRO A 396 5.07 -0.90 -8.05
CA PRO A 396 6.50 -1.19 -8.22
C PRO A 396 7.42 -0.77 -7.07
N ASP A 397 7.21 0.41 -6.48
CA ASP A 397 8.01 0.88 -5.35
C ASP A 397 7.83 0.01 -4.11
N PHE A 398 6.58 -0.38 -3.81
CA PHE A 398 6.24 -1.26 -2.70
C PHE A 398 6.73 -2.69 -2.96
N HIS A 399 6.53 -3.19 -4.18
CA HIS A 399 7.03 -4.48 -4.62
C HIS A 399 8.55 -4.59 -4.43
N HIS A 400 9.28 -3.58 -4.90
CA HIS A 400 10.73 -3.50 -4.76
C HIS A 400 11.17 -3.48 -3.29
N ASN A 401 10.51 -2.68 -2.45
CA ASN A 401 10.80 -2.64 -1.02
C ASN A 401 10.56 -4.00 -0.36
N VAL A 402 9.44 -4.65 -0.65
CA VAL A 402 9.10 -5.97 -0.08
C VAL A 402 10.10 -7.03 -0.50
N ARG A 403 10.57 -7.04 -1.77
CA ARG A 403 11.65 -7.94 -2.22
C ARG A 403 12.95 -7.72 -1.45
N ARG A 404 13.30 -6.46 -1.17
CA ARG A 404 14.49 -6.13 -0.37
C ARG A 404 14.32 -6.56 1.10
N PHE A 405 13.15 -6.32 1.68
CA PHE A 405 12.86 -6.70 3.06
C PHE A 405 12.86 -8.22 3.21
N GLU A 406 12.29 -8.96 2.26
CA GLU A 406 12.34 -10.41 2.21
C GLU A 406 13.78 -10.93 2.29
N SER A 407 14.68 -10.43 1.43
CA SER A 407 16.08 -10.86 1.42
C SER A 407 16.73 -10.67 2.78
N VAL A 408 16.67 -9.45 3.31
CA VAL A 408 17.31 -9.10 4.60
C VAL A 408 16.71 -9.91 5.76
N MET A 409 15.39 -10.09 5.78
CA MET A 409 14.73 -10.84 6.86
C MET A 409 15.03 -12.34 6.78
N ARG A 410 15.09 -12.92 5.58
CA ARG A 410 15.49 -14.33 5.42
C ARG A 410 16.95 -14.55 5.81
N GLU A 411 17.85 -13.65 5.42
CA GLU A 411 19.26 -13.68 5.82
C GLU A 411 19.43 -13.55 7.35
N ALA A 412 18.61 -12.72 7.98
CA ALA A 412 18.56 -12.58 9.44
C ALA A 412 17.83 -13.75 10.15
N GLY A 413 17.35 -14.77 9.43
CA GLY A 413 16.76 -15.98 10.01
C GLY A 413 15.34 -15.82 10.54
N PHE A 414 14.54 -14.90 9.99
CA PHE A 414 13.12 -14.80 10.30
C PHE A 414 12.29 -15.88 9.57
N ASP A 415 11.25 -16.39 10.23
CA ASP A 415 10.17 -17.09 9.54
C ASP A 415 9.28 -16.03 8.85
N ILE A 416 9.36 -16.00 7.52
CA ILE A 416 8.59 -15.07 6.70
C ILE A 416 7.98 -15.80 5.49
N ALA A 417 6.66 -15.65 5.33
CA ALA A 417 5.97 -15.87 4.07
C ALA A 417 5.78 -14.54 3.36
N VAL A 418 6.00 -14.52 2.05
CA VAL A 418 5.81 -13.31 1.24
C VAL A 418 4.93 -13.64 0.05
N GLU A 419 3.92 -12.81 -0.17
CA GLU A 419 3.03 -12.89 -1.32
C GLU A 419 3.27 -11.71 -2.28
N TYR A 420 3.30 -12.03 -3.56
CA TYR A 420 3.41 -11.04 -4.65
C TYR A 420 2.19 -11.16 -5.58
N PRO A 421 0.96 -10.82 -5.12
CA PRO A 421 -0.22 -10.98 -5.95
C PRO A 421 -0.14 -10.13 -7.22
N VAL A 422 -0.81 -10.59 -8.28
CA VAL A 422 -0.99 -9.81 -9.52
C VAL A 422 -2.02 -8.71 -9.30
N SER A 423 -1.65 -7.75 -8.46
CA SER A 423 -2.46 -6.65 -7.96
C SER A 423 -1.55 -5.47 -7.64
N GLY A 424 -2.09 -4.36 -7.13
CA GLY A 424 -1.26 -3.24 -6.69
C GLY A 424 -1.70 -2.65 -5.36
N HIS A 425 -1.56 -1.33 -5.20
CA HIS A 425 -1.71 -0.65 -3.92
C HIS A 425 -3.18 -0.38 -3.56
N PHE A 426 -3.97 -1.43 -3.33
CA PHE A 426 -5.42 -1.33 -3.06
C PHE A 426 -5.91 -2.22 -1.92
N PRO A 427 -7.05 -1.88 -1.28
CA PRO A 427 -7.67 -2.69 -0.24
C PRO A 427 -7.92 -4.14 -0.63
N ASP A 428 -8.34 -4.43 -1.86
CA ASP A 428 -8.64 -5.78 -2.33
C ASP A 428 -7.39 -6.70 -2.25
N HIS A 429 -6.20 -6.16 -2.50
CA HIS A 429 -4.92 -6.85 -2.29
C HIS A 429 -4.67 -7.08 -0.80
N TRP A 430 -4.81 -6.04 0.02
CA TRP A 430 -4.55 -6.12 1.46
C TRP A 430 -5.49 -7.10 2.15
N GLN A 431 -6.79 -7.08 1.82
CA GLN A 431 -7.80 -8.02 2.33
C GLN A 431 -7.44 -9.47 1.96
N TYR A 432 -7.05 -9.71 0.71
CA TYR A 432 -6.69 -11.05 0.24
C TYR A 432 -5.51 -11.63 1.02
N VAL A 433 -4.43 -10.87 1.19
CA VAL A 433 -3.24 -11.36 1.91
C VAL A 433 -3.49 -11.40 3.42
N PHE A 434 -4.24 -10.43 3.96
CA PHE A 434 -4.62 -10.44 5.38
C PHE A 434 -5.41 -11.71 5.73
N ALA A 435 -6.35 -12.12 4.88
CA ALA A 435 -7.06 -13.39 5.02
C ALA A 435 -6.09 -14.59 5.00
N ASN A 436 -5.20 -14.68 4.00
CA ASN A 436 -4.19 -15.75 3.93
C ASN A 436 -3.32 -15.83 5.19
N ALA A 437 -2.92 -14.68 5.73
CA ALA A 437 -2.13 -14.60 6.94
C ALA A 437 -2.90 -15.09 8.18
N LEU A 438 -4.18 -14.75 8.32
CA LEU A 438 -5.01 -15.25 9.42
C LEU A 438 -5.27 -16.75 9.31
N ILE A 439 -5.46 -17.28 8.09
CA ILE A 439 -5.56 -18.73 7.85
C ILE A 439 -4.28 -19.44 8.29
N ARG A 440 -3.12 -18.83 8.05
CA ARG A 440 -1.82 -19.36 8.48
C ARG A 440 -1.64 -19.30 9.99
N PHE A 441 -1.98 -18.18 10.62
CA PHE A 441 -1.66 -17.92 12.04
C PHE A 441 -2.70 -18.49 13.00
N PHE A 442 -3.97 -18.46 12.64
CA PHE A 442 -5.09 -18.91 13.47
C PHE A 442 -6.05 -19.83 12.69
N PRO A 443 -5.56 -20.94 12.09
CA PRO A 443 -6.44 -21.90 11.44
C PRO A 443 -7.41 -22.50 12.44
N LYS A 444 -8.64 -22.77 12.00
CA LYS A 444 -9.59 -23.53 12.82
C LYS A 444 -9.02 -24.93 13.10
N LYS A 445 -8.98 -25.31 14.39
CA LYS A 445 -8.46 -26.62 14.81
C LYS A 445 -9.40 -27.78 14.51
#